data_AF-A0A3D4ZTW0-F1
#
_entry.id   AF-A0A3D4ZTW0-F1
#
_cell.length_a   1.000
_cell.length_b   1.000
_cell.length_c   1.000
_cell.angle_alpha   90.00
_cell.angle_beta   90.00
_cell.angle_gamma   90.00
#
_symmetry.space_group_name_H-M   'P 1'
#
loop_
_entity.id
_entity.type
_entity.pdbx_description
1 polymer ?
#
loop_
_entity_poly.entity_id
_entity_poly.type
_entity_poly.pdbx_seq_one_letter_code
_entity_poly.pdbx_strand_id
1 'polypeptide(L)'
;MGARATSPPNAWARAALWPPTCCPPCRECLQNYVETRRSRRIAPALIWTRRQNSMQSEIYSMTDIAPTIAAILNVRTPAGALGRPIERIHRALNGSERLALLAPDALGMHPWTLWRDEMPYLSSLIDANHVVLRAVMPTITPVNFATMLTGGDQSVHAIATKADDLACESIFDTLAEAGRRGASVGQEDCTMTALVGRYAHVAERLPRFEDDLVADRVIRIARTQQPDFVITQLVTTDDVFHKHMPSSPEVIPYLHQTDDRLRLLVDALIPLGYGIMILADHGQHDTEKGRGSHGTEADEDSLVPCTWTR
;
A
#
# COMPACT_ATOMS: atom_id res chain seq x y z
N MET A 1 40.30 14.24 46.35
CA MET A 1 39.10 15.05 46.04
C MET A 1 38.72 14.73 44.60
N GLY A 2 37.79 13.78 44.41
CA GLY A 2 37.39 13.28 43.10
C GLY A 2 36.01 13.80 42.72
N ALA A 3 35.90 14.38 41.53
CA ALA A 3 34.66 14.93 40.98
C ALA A 3 33.79 13.81 40.37
N ARG A 4 32.50 13.79 40.71
CA ARG A 4 31.47 12.97 40.05
C ARG A 4 30.80 13.79 38.96
N ALA A 5 30.68 13.21 37.77
CA ALA A 5 29.88 13.70 36.66
C ALA A 5 28.40 13.29 36.86
N THR A 6 27.48 14.21 36.64
CA THR A 6 26.03 13.96 36.57
C THR A 6 25.55 14.27 35.16
N SER A 7 24.89 13.30 34.53
CA SER A 7 24.27 13.40 33.20
C SER A 7 22.98 14.24 33.23
N PRO A 8 22.63 14.96 32.15
CA PRO A 8 21.35 15.66 32.05
C PRO A 8 20.23 14.75 31.49
N PRO A 9 18.95 15.05 31.80
CA PRO A 9 17.80 14.23 31.43
C PRO A 9 17.19 14.57 30.06
N ASN A 10 16.49 13.56 29.52
CA ASN A 10 15.78 13.51 28.25
C ASN A 10 14.76 14.66 28.06
N ALA A 11 14.78 15.28 26.88
CA ALA A 11 13.81 16.29 26.45
C ALA A 11 13.00 15.77 25.25
N TRP A 12 11.84 15.15 25.53
CA TRP A 12 10.74 15.00 24.57
C TRP A 12 9.43 15.30 25.30
N ALA A 13 9.02 16.57 25.23
CA ALA A 13 7.67 17.00 25.55
C ALA A 13 7.37 18.26 24.73
N ARG A 14 6.71 18.10 23.58
CA ARG A 14 5.92 19.18 22.97
C ARG A 14 4.55 18.61 22.64
N ALA A 15 3.57 19.18 23.32
CA ALA A 15 2.17 18.80 23.34
C ALA A 15 1.48 19.13 22.01
N ALA A 16 0.68 18.20 21.52
CA ALA A 16 -0.37 18.47 20.54
C ALA A 16 -1.52 19.23 21.24
N LEU A 17 -1.95 20.33 20.62
CA LEU A 17 -3.08 21.15 21.06
C LEU A 17 -4.39 20.45 20.66
N TRP A 18 -5.17 19.99 21.63
CA TRP A 18 -6.56 19.53 21.44
C TRP A 18 -7.53 20.67 21.79
N PRO A 19 -8.63 20.89 21.03
CA PRO A 19 -9.71 21.78 21.44
C PRO A 19 -10.41 21.30 22.73
N PRO A 20 -10.87 22.21 23.61
CA PRO A 20 -11.37 21.86 24.94
C PRO A 20 -12.84 21.49 24.86
N THR A 21 -13.17 20.20 24.70
CA THR A 21 -14.50 19.66 25.12
C THR A 21 -14.60 18.13 25.17
N CYS A 22 -13.56 17.35 24.89
CA CYS A 22 -13.63 15.88 25.01
C CYS A 22 -12.70 15.37 26.13
N CYS A 23 -13.26 14.64 27.08
CA CYS A 23 -12.53 13.92 28.12
C CYS A 23 -11.61 12.86 27.47
N PRO A 24 -10.41 12.55 28.01
CA PRO A 24 -9.59 11.46 27.51
C PRO A 24 -10.34 10.12 27.66
N PRO A 25 -10.27 9.18 26.70
CA PRO A 25 -10.99 7.93 26.82
C PRO A 25 -10.39 7.09 27.96
N CYS A 26 -11.12 6.99 29.07
CA CYS A 26 -10.82 6.01 30.09
C CYS A 26 -11.00 4.59 29.51
N ARG A 27 -10.25 3.61 30.04
CA ARG A 27 -10.33 2.18 29.62
C ARG A 27 -11.76 1.64 29.56
N GLU A 28 -12.67 2.18 30.36
CA GLU A 28 -14.10 1.81 30.37
C GLU A 28 -14.86 2.25 29.11
N CYS A 29 -14.54 3.39 28.48
CA CYS A 29 -15.19 3.79 27.23
C CYS A 29 -14.80 2.88 26.06
N LEU A 30 -13.54 2.43 26.01
CA LEU A 30 -13.06 1.46 25.04
C LEU A 30 -13.69 0.07 25.27
N GLN A 31 -13.78 -0.39 26.52
CA GLN A 31 -14.46 -1.66 26.84
C GLN A 31 -15.96 -1.61 26.53
N ASN A 32 -16.65 -0.50 26.84
CA ASN A 32 -18.08 -0.36 26.55
C ASN A 32 -18.36 -0.27 25.04
N TYR A 33 -17.48 0.35 24.24
CA TYR A 33 -17.56 0.33 22.77
C TYR A 33 -17.37 -1.10 22.20
N VAL A 34 -16.43 -1.86 22.76
CA VAL A 34 -16.18 -3.27 22.40
C VAL A 34 -17.35 -4.18 22.82
N GLU A 35 -17.95 -3.98 23.98
CA GLU A 35 -19.06 -4.80 24.50
C GLU A 35 -20.38 -4.52 23.79
N THR A 36 -20.69 -3.26 23.46
CA THR A 36 -21.89 -2.93 22.69
C THR A 36 -21.86 -3.52 21.28
N ARG A 37 -20.68 -3.70 20.66
CA ARG A 37 -20.56 -4.43 19.39
C ARG A 37 -20.48 -5.96 19.54
N ARG A 38 -19.92 -6.50 20.64
CA ARG A 38 -19.98 -7.95 20.93
C ARG A 38 -21.40 -8.49 21.14
N SER A 39 -22.32 -7.66 21.63
CA SER A 39 -23.72 -8.08 21.88
C SER A 39 -24.58 -8.19 20.61
N ARG A 40 -24.12 -7.68 19.46
CA ARG A 40 -24.74 -7.97 18.15
C ARG A 40 -24.19 -9.31 17.64
N ARG A 41 -24.70 -10.41 18.18
CA ARG A 41 -24.61 -11.72 17.53
C ARG A 41 -25.38 -11.66 16.22
N ILE A 42 -24.72 -11.22 15.16
CA ILE A 42 -25.22 -11.42 13.79
C ILE A 42 -24.90 -12.88 13.46
N ALA A 43 -25.94 -13.67 13.21
CA ALA A 43 -25.80 -15.05 12.78
C ALA A 43 -24.92 -15.11 11.50
N PRO A 44 -23.86 -15.96 11.43
CA PRO A 44 -22.82 -15.78 10.41
C PRO A 44 -23.18 -16.21 8.98
N ALA A 45 -24.37 -16.77 8.71
CA ALA A 45 -24.55 -17.59 7.51
C ALA A 45 -25.70 -17.22 6.55
N LEU A 46 -26.56 -16.23 6.88
CA LEU A 46 -27.79 -16.00 6.08
C LEU A 46 -27.99 -14.60 5.48
N ILE A 47 -27.07 -13.66 5.72
CA ILE A 47 -27.11 -12.30 5.12
C ILE A 47 -26.23 -12.22 3.84
N TRP A 48 -25.57 -13.31 3.46
CA TRP A 48 -24.66 -13.36 2.31
C TRP A 48 -25.36 -13.40 0.93
N THR A 49 -26.65 -13.72 0.84
CA THR A 49 -27.26 -14.12 -0.44
C THR A 49 -28.22 -13.12 -1.09
N ARG A 50 -28.42 -11.90 -0.56
CA ARG A 50 -29.40 -10.95 -1.14
C ARG A 50 -28.90 -9.56 -1.56
N ARG A 51 -27.60 -9.27 -1.44
CA ARG A 51 -26.98 -8.03 -1.97
C ARG A 51 -25.70 -8.23 -2.78
N GLN A 52 -25.37 -9.46 -3.18
CA GLN A 52 -24.18 -9.76 -4.00
C GLN A 52 -24.43 -9.79 -5.52
N ASN A 53 -25.58 -9.32 -6.00
CA ASN A 53 -25.95 -9.49 -7.40
C ASN A 53 -25.72 -8.27 -8.31
N SER A 54 -24.77 -7.38 -8.00
CA SER A 54 -24.50 -6.24 -8.89
C SER A 54 -23.06 -5.74 -9.03
N MET A 55 -22.03 -6.45 -8.56
CA MET A 55 -20.64 -6.21 -8.97
C MET A 55 -19.81 -7.49 -8.74
N GLN A 56 -19.76 -8.41 -9.70
CA GLN A 56 -18.58 -9.29 -9.78
C GLN A 56 -17.45 -8.42 -10.31
N SER A 57 -16.58 -7.95 -9.42
CA SER A 57 -15.34 -7.27 -9.82
C SER A 57 -14.52 -8.27 -10.64
N GLU A 58 -14.23 -7.93 -11.89
CA GLU A 58 -13.31 -8.69 -12.73
C GLU A 58 -11.95 -8.79 -12.02
N ILE A 59 -11.42 -10.01 -11.91
CA ILE A 59 -10.14 -10.29 -11.26
C ILE A 59 -9.06 -10.24 -12.33
N TYR A 60 -8.11 -9.33 -12.15
CA TYR A 60 -6.93 -9.16 -13.01
C TYR A 60 -5.70 -9.76 -12.33
N SER A 61 -4.61 -9.95 -13.07
CA SER A 61 -3.34 -10.43 -12.51
C SER A 61 -2.47 -9.26 -12.06
N MET A 62 -1.67 -9.44 -11.02
CA MET A 62 -0.64 -8.46 -10.64
C MET A 62 0.34 -8.18 -11.80
N THR A 63 0.53 -9.14 -12.70
CA THR A 63 1.33 -8.98 -13.94
C THR A 63 0.80 -7.89 -14.88
N ASP A 64 -0.47 -7.49 -14.75
CA ASP A 64 -1.10 -6.48 -15.58
C ASP A 64 -0.70 -5.04 -15.20
N ILE A 65 -0.03 -4.85 -14.05
CA ILE A 65 0.31 -3.52 -13.53
C ILE A 65 1.39 -2.79 -14.34
N ALA A 66 2.53 -3.41 -14.62
CA ALA A 66 3.56 -2.75 -15.44
C ALA A 66 3.07 -2.38 -16.85
N PRO A 67 2.35 -3.26 -17.58
CA PRO A 67 1.68 -2.88 -18.84
C PRO A 67 0.69 -1.72 -18.69
N THR A 68 -0.08 -1.68 -17.60
CA THR A 68 -1.03 -0.58 -17.33
C THR A 68 -0.31 0.75 -17.11
N ILE A 69 0.74 0.75 -16.30
CA ILE A 69 1.58 1.94 -16.07
C ILE A 69 2.21 2.42 -17.38
N ALA A 70 2.78 1.50 -18.16
CA ALA A 70 3.39 1.82 -19.44
C ALA A 70 2.40 2.48 -20.41
N ALA A 71 1.18 1.94 -20.50
CA ALA A 71 0.12 2.50 -21.33
C ALA A 71 -0.27 3.92 -20.89
N ILE A 72 -0.47 4.16 -19.58
CA ILE A 72 -0.82 5.49 -19.04
C ILE A 72 0.27 6.52 -19.34
N LEU A 73 1.54 6.13 -19.19
CA LEU A 73 2.69 7.03 -19.40
C LEU A 73 3.14 7.11 -20.87
N ASN A 74 2.45 6.41 -21.78
CA ASN A 74 2.81 6.32 -23.19
C ASN A 74 4.27 5.91 -23.43
N VAL A 75 4.73 4.90 -22.68
CA VAL A 75 6.01 4.21 -22.93
C VAL A 75 5.74 2.77 -23.33
N ARG A 76 6.73 2.09 -23.92
CA ARG A 76 6.57 0.67 -24.24
C ARG A 76 6.48 -0.16 -22.95
N THR A 77 5.76 -1.27 -23.02
CA THR A 77 5.74 -2.27 -21.94
C THR A 77 7.14 -2.89 -21.76
N PRO A 78 7.57 -3.18 -20.50
CA PRO A 78 8.83 -3.89 -20.26
C PRO A 78 8.90 -5.23 -20.99
N ALA A 79 10.07 -5.55 -21.53
CA ALA A 79 10.33 -6.81 -22.20
C ALA A 79 10.24 -7.97 -21.21
N GLY A 80 9.42 -8.98 -21.53
CA GLY A 80 9.14 -10.12 -20.65
C GLY A 80 7.86 -9.99 -19.83
N ALA A 81 7.16 -8.85 -19.89
CA ALA A 81 5.83 -8.73 -19.28
C ALA A 81 4.86 -9.78 -19.85
N LEU A 82 4.15 -10.45 -18.96
CA LEU A 82 3.15 -11.47 -19.28
C LEU A 82 1.73 -10.90 -19.31
N GLY A 83 1.48 -9.84 -18.54
CA GLY A 83 0.18 -9.20 -18.42
C GLY A 83 -0.18 -8.28 -19.59
N ARG A 84 -1.35 -7.65 -19.48
CA ARG A 84 -1.86 -6.67 -20.45
C ARG A 84 -2.39 -5.43 -19.72
N PRO A 85 -2.45 -4.26 -20.38
CA PRO A 85 -3.02 -3.08 -19.75
C PRO A 85 -4.47 -3.31 -19.29
N ILE A 86 -4.76 -2.92 -18.05
CA ILE A 86 -6.12 -2.91 -17.50
C ILE A 86 -6.83 -1.69 -18.09
N GLU A 87 -7.63 -1.92 -19.13
CA GLU A 87 -8.27 -0.88 -19.94
C GLU A 87 -9.10 0.11 -19.11
N ARG A 88 -9.73 -0.33 -18.02
CA ARG A 88 -10.51 0.54 -17.13
C ARG A 88 -9.63 1.60 -16.46
N ILE A 89 -8.48 1.18 -15.93
CA ILE A 89 -7.52 2.07 -15.27
C ILE A 89 -6.86 2.97 -16.30
N HIS A 90 -6.38 2.37 -17.41
CA HIS A 90 -5.75 3.11 -18.50
C HIS A 90 -6.66 4.24 -19.01
N ARG A 91 -7.92 3.97 -19.34
CA ARG A 91 -8.84 5.00 -19.84
C ARG A 91 -9.12 6.09 -18.80
N ALA A 92 -9.23 5.72 -17.53
CA ALA A 92 -9.52 6.67 -16.46
C ALA A 92 -8.35 7.60 -16.17
N LEU A 93 -7.11 7.10 -16.26
CA LEU A 93 -5.88 7.87 -16.01
C LEU A 93 -5.21 8.38 -17.29
N ASN A 94 -5.77 8.09 -18.47
CA ASN A 94 -5.23 8.58 -19.74
C ASN A 94 -5.24 10.12 -19.75
N GLY A 95 -4.11 10.71 -20.12
CA GLY A 95 -3.87 12.15 -20.12
C GLY A 95 -3.26 12.70 -18.81
N SER A 96 -3.04 11.87 -17.79
CA SER A 96 -2.20 12.26 -16.66
C SER A 96 -0.76 12.50 -17.12
N GLU A 97 -0.15 13.61 -16.69
CA GLU A 97 1.23 13.97 -17.04
C GLU A 97 2.23 13.01 -16.38
N ARG A 98 1.89 12.57 -15.16
CA ARG A 98 2.69 11.74 -14.28
C ARG A 98 1.81 10.67 -13.63
N LEU A 99 2.42 9.64 -13.04
CA LEU A 99 1.70 8.59 -12.34
C LEU A 99 2.32 8.30 -10.98
N ALA A 100 1.48 8.12 -9.95
CA ALA A 100 1.90 7.63 -8.64
C ALA A 100 1.21 6.30 -8.31
N LEU A 101 1.99 5.33 -7.86
CA LEU A 101 1.53 4.05 -7.31
C LEU A 101 1.79 4.04 -5.81
N LEU A 102 0.72 4.12 -5.03
CA LEU A 102 0.75 4.14 -3.57
C LEU A 102 0.36 2.76 -3.05
N ALA A 103 1.28 2.07 -2.37
CA ALA A 103 1.05 0.70 -1.92
C ALA A 103 0.92 0.58 -0.39
N PRO A 104 -0.31 0.49 0.17
CA PRO A 104 -0.51 0.04 1.54
C PRO A 104 -0.23 -1.47 1.62
N ASP A 105 0.94 -1.81 2.18
CA ASP A 105 1.48 -3.17 2.21
C ASP A 105 0.54 -4.16 2.90
N ALA A 106 0.35 -5.36 2.33
CA ALA A 106 -0.53 -6.41 2.85
C ALA A 106 -2.02 -6.06 3.05
N LEU A 107 -2.51 -4.89 2.60
CA LEU A 107 -3.92 -4.48 2.74
C LEU A 107 -4.81 -5.14 1.66
N GLY A 108 -4.96 -6.45 1.76
CA GLY A 108 -5.78 -7.25 0.85
C GLY A 108 -7.28 -7.09 1.01
N MET A 109 -8.05 -7.79 0.16
CA MET A 109 -9.50 -7.76 0.15
C MET A 109 -10.11 -8.22 1.48
N HIS A 110 -9.48 -9.16 2.17
CA HIS A 110 -9.94 -9.65 3.48
C HIS A 110 -9.94 -8.54 4.55
N PRO A 111 -8.78 -7.96 4.95
CA PRO A 111 -8.76 -6.90 5.96
C PRO A 111 -9.53 -5.65 5.52
N TRP A 112 -9.50 -5.29 4.22
CA TRP A 112 -10.31 -4.17 3.74
C TRP A 112 -11.81 -4.42 3.93
N THR A 113 -12.33 -5.58 3.54
CA THR A 113 -13.77 -5.87 3.66
C THR A 113 -14.23 -5.83 5.11
N LEU A 114 -13.40 -6.36 6.02
CA LEU A 114 -13.70 -6.38 7.46
C LEU A 114 -13.74 -4.98 8.08
N TRP A 115 -12.81 -4.12 7.66
CA TRP A 115 -12.58 -2.80 8.28
C TRP A 115 -12.89 -1.62 7.37
N ARG A 116 -13.67 -1.81 6.29
CA ARG A 116 -13.92 -0.77 5.28
C ARG A 116 -14.47 0.53 5.88
N ASP A 117 -15.29 0.44 6.92
CA ASP A 117 -15.90 1.60 7.59
C ASP A 117 -14.88 2.38 8.44
N GLU A 118 -13.74 1.77 8.77
CA GLU A 118 -12.62 2.41 9.47
C GLU A 118 -11.63 3.08 8.50
N MET A 119 -11.76 2.88 7.19
CA MET A 119 -10.95 3.52 6.15
C MET A 119 -11.85 4.28 5.16
N PRO A 120 -12.58 5.31 5.62
CA PRO A 120 -13.59 5.97 4.81
C PRO A 120 -13.04 6.60 3.53
N TYR A 121 -11.80 7.11 3.53
CA TYR A 121 -11.22 7.71 2.33
C TYR A 121 -10.92 6.64 1.27
N LEU A 122 -10.13 5.62 1.59
CA LEU A 122 -9.82 4.52 0.70
C LEU A 122 -11.10 3.80 0.23
N SER A 123 -12.03 3.54 1.14
CA SER A 123 -13.32 2.91 0.80
C SER A 123 -14.15 3.76 -0.15
N SER A 124 -14.12 5.10 -0.03
CA SER A 124 -14.80 5.97 -0.99
C SER A 124 -14.23 5.88 -2.40
N LEU A 125 -12.89 5.74 -2.53
CA LEU A 125 -12.24 5.54 -3.82
C LEU A 125 -12.56 4.17 -4.40
N ILE A 126 -12.53 3.11 -3.59
CA ILE A 126 -12.88 1.75 -4.01
C ILE A 126 -14.34 1.68 -4.45
N ASP A 127 -15.27 2.26 -3.69
CA ASP A 127 -16.69 2.30 -4.04
C ASP A 127 -16.93 3.06 -5.35
N ALA A 128 -16.15 4.12 -5.63
CA ALA A 128 -16.22 4.86 -6.87
C ALA A 128 -15.64 4.08 -8.06
N ASN A 129 -14.43 3.54 -7.90
CA ASN A 129 -13.69 2.85 -8.95
C ASN A 129 -12.76 1.78 -8.35
N HIS A 130 -13.00 0.52 -8.68
CA HIS A 130 -12.01 -0.53 -8.41
C HIS A 130 -12.04 -1.67 -9.41
N VAL A 131 -10.92 -2.40 -9.39
CA VAL A 131 -10.78 -3.79 -9.83
C VAL A 131 -10.17 -4.59 -8.68
N VAL A 132 -10.25 -5.91 -8.77
CA VAL A 132 -9.52 -6.80 -7.86
C VAL A 132 -8.32 -7.37 -8.62
N LEU A 133 -7.15 -7.36 -7.98
CA LEU A 133 -5.95 -8.00 -8.50
C LEU A 133 -5.69 -9.29 -7.74
N ARG A 134 -5.15 -10.28 -8.45
CA ARG A 134 -4.55 -11.47 -7.86
C ARG A 134 -3.02 -11.33 -7.86
N ALA A 135 -2.42 -11.29 -6.68
CA ALA A 135 -0.99 -11.38 -6.45
C ALA A 135 -0.44 -12.69 -7.03
N VAL A 136 0.78 -12.65 -7.56
CA VAL A 136 1.46 -13.86 -8.06
C VAL A 136 2.12 -14.61 -6.90
N MET A 137 2.39 -15.89 -7.13
CA MET A 137 3.01 -16.75 -6.14
C MET A 137 4.54 -16.62 -6.12
N PRO A 138 5.17 -16.70 -4.93
CA PRO A 138 4.52 -16.62 -3.62
C PRO A 138 3.99 -15.19 -3.35
N THR A 139 2.85 -15.08 -2.65
CA THR A 139 2.20 -13.80 -2.32
C THR A 139 2.95 -13.04 -1.22
N ILE A 140 4.19 -12.67 -1.52
CA ILE A 140 5.10 -11.96 -0.62
C ILE A 140 5.60 -10.68 -1.29
N THR A 141 6.01 -9.73 -0.45
CA THR A 141 6.37 -8.38 -0.86
C THR A 141 7.43 -8.29 -1.95
N PRO A 142 8.60 -8.96 -1.86
CA PRO A 142 9.63 -8.81 -2.90
C PRO A 142 9.15 -9.26 -4.28
N VAL A 143 8.38 -10.35 -4.32
CA VAL A 143 7.87 -10.95 -5.56
C VAL A 143 6.83 -10.04 -6.19
N ASN A 144 5.84 -9.57 -5.43
CA ASN A 144 4.74 -8.82 -6.01
C ASN A 144 5.14 -7.38 -6.38
N PHE A 145 6.04 -6.74 -5.63
CA PHE A 145 6.64 -5.48 -6.12
C PHE A 145 7.47 -5.69 -7.40
N ALA A 146 8.28 -6.75 -7.49
CA ALA A 146 8.99 -7.07 -8.74
C ALA A 146 8.02 -7.31 -9.92
N THR A 147 6.89 -7.97 -9.65
CA THR A 147 5.83 -8.18 -10.63
C THR A 147 5.20 -6.86 -11.07
N MET A 148 4.90 -5.93 -10.15
CA MET A 148 4.38 -4.61 -10.51
C MET A 148 5.35 -3.79 -11.38
N LEU A 149 6.66 -3.99 -11.21
CA LEU A 149 7.66 -3.28 -11.99
C LEU A 149 7.87 -3.88 -13.38
N THR A 150 7.83 -5.21 -13.50
CA THR A 150 8.25 -5.93 -14.71
C THR A 150 7.07 -6.40 -15.56
N GLY A 151 5.91 -6.60 -14.93
CA GLY A 151 4.76 -7.27 -15.53
C GLY A 151 4.96 -8.77 -15.74
N GLY A 152 6.08 -9.34 -15.28
CA GLY A 152 6.35 -10.78 -15.26
C GLY A 152 6.13 -11.36 -13.87
N ASP A 153 5.90 -12.68 -13.77
CA ASP A 153 5.86 -13.38 -12.49
C ASP A 153 7.26 -13.82 -12.02
N GLN A 154 7.33 -14.60 -10.94
CA GLN A 154 8.61 -15.07 -10.38
C GLN A 154 9.46 -15.86 -11.37
N SER A 155 8.87 -16.58 -12.32
CA SER A 155 9.61 -17.32 -13.34
C SER A 155 10.33 -16.40 -14.34
N VAL A 156 9.87 -15.16 -14.47
CA VAL A 156 10.42 -14.14 -15.36
C VAL A 156 11.41 -13.24 -14.61
N HIS A 157 10.99 -12.64 -13.50
CA HIS A 157 11.80 -11.65 -12.79
C HIS A 157 12.83 -12.25 -11.83
N ALA A 158 12.75 -13.55 -11.54
CA ALA A 158 13.66 -14.35 -10.70
C ALA A 158 13.80 -13.95 -9.22
N ILE A 159 13.14 -12.87 -8.77
CA ILE A 159 13.11 -12.46 -7.36
C ILE A 159 12.44 -13.51 -6.45
N ALA A 160 13.17 -13.98 -5.45
CA ALA A 160 12.65 -14.73 -4.30
C ALA A 160 12.76 -13.92 -3.00
N THR A 161 13.75 -13.03 -2.90
CA THR A 161 14.00 -12.16 -1.75
C THR A 161 14.35 -10.74 -2.22
N LYS A 162 14.20 -9.76 -1.33
CA LYS A 162 14.54 -8.35 -1.64
C LYS A 162 16.03 -8.11 -1.96
N ALA A 163 16.91 -9.08 -1.74
CA ALA A 163 18.33 -8.99 -2.04
C ALA A 163 18.66 -9.39 -3.49
N ASP A 164 17.79 -10.16 -4.14
CA ASP A 164 18.00 -10.69 -5.49
C ASP A 164 17.94 -9.58 -6.53
N ASP A 165 18.61 -9.75 -7.67
CA ASP A 165 18.54 -8.82 -8.79
C ASP A 165 17.46 -9.26 -9.81
N LEU A 166 16.74 -8.29 -10.39
CA LEU A 166 15.81 -8.53 -11.49
C LEU A 166 16.54 -9.17 -12.68
N ALA A 167 16.03 -10.29 -13.15
CA ALA A 167 16.54 -10.98 -14.34
C ALA A 167 15.98 -10.43 -15.67
N CYS A 168 15.02 -9.51 -15.59
CA CYS A 168 14.33 -8.94 -16.74
C CYS A 168 14.18 -7.43 -16.61
N GLU A 169 13.69 -6.82 -17.69
CA GLU A 169 13.46 -5.39 -17.74
C GLU A 169 12.31 -4.95 -16.82
N SER A 170 12.44 -3.74 -16.27
CA SER A 170 11.43 -3.08 -15.46
C SER A 170 10.84 -1.85 -16.15
N ILE A 171 9.75 -1.32 -15.59
CA ILE A 171 9.16 -0.06 -16.02
C ILE A 171 10.17 1.10 -15.95
N PHE A 172 11.13 1.07 -15.02
CA PHE A 172 12.16 2.10 -14.94
C PHE A 172 13.08 2.10 -16.17
N ASP A 173 13.43 0.95 -16.72
CA ASP A 173 14.24 0.87 -17.93
C ASP A 173 13.51 1.46 -19.14
N THR A 174 12.22 1.15 -19.30
CA THR A 174 11.39 1.69 -20.38
C THR A 174 11.13 3.20 -20.24
N LEU A 175 11.06 3.70 -18.99
CA LEU A 175 11.02 5.14 -18.72
C LEU A 175 12.35 5.79 -19.14
N ALA A 176 13.48 5.21 -18.77
CA ALA A 176 14.80 5.72 -19.12
C ALA A 176 14.98 5.85 -20.64
N GLU A 177 14.57 4.82 -21.38
CA GLU A 177 14.61 4.80 -22.86
C GLU A 177 13.79 5.94 -23.47
N ALA A 178 12.65 6.27 -22.86
CA ALA A 178 11.79 7.38 -23.27
C ALA A 178 12.27 8.75 -22.77
N GLY A 179 13.44 8.84 -22.10
CA GLY A 179 13.94 10.07 -21.49
C GLY A 179 13.14 10.52 -20.26
N ARG A 180 12.37 9.62 -19.65
CA ARG A 180 11.53 9.85 -18.47
C ARG A 180 12.21 9.29 -17.22
N ARG A 181 11.77 9.74 -16.05
CA ARG A 181 12.35 9.32 -14.75
C ARG A 181 11.28 8.79 -13.82
N GLY A 182 11.60 7.70 -13.15
CA GLY A 182 10.81 7.14 -12.06
C GLY A 182 11.52 7.28 -10.71
N ALA A 183 10.74 7.42 -9.64
CA ALA A 183 11.23 7.52 -8.28
C ALA A 183 10.65 6.42 -7.37
N SER A 184 11.45 6.01 -6.39
CA SER A 184 11.02 5.13 -5.30
C SER A 184 11.28 5.80 -3.96
N VAL A 185 10.34 5.65 -3.03
CA VAL A 185 10.49 6.13 -1.65
C VAL A 185 10.06 5.02 -0.72
N GLY A 186 10.99 4.58 0.12
CA GLY A 186 10.76 3.49 1.07
C GLY A 186 11.53 3.67 2.36
N GLN A 187 11.23 2.78 3.29
CA GLN A 187 11.91 2.71 4.58
C GLN A 187 13.08 1.72 4.54
N GLU A 188 14.01 1.83 5.49
CA GLU A 188 15.18 0.97 5.59
C GLU A 188 14.78 -0.51 5.65
N ASP A 189 15.58 -1.35 4.98
CA ASP A 189 15.38 -2.79 4.96
C ASP A 189 13.99 -3.24 4.44
N CYS A 190 13.20 -2.37 3.80
CA CYS A 190 12.00 -2.76 3.04
C CYS A 190 12.33 -3.15 1.61
N THR A 191 11.41 -3.87 0.95
CA THR A 191 11.48 -4.15 -0.49
C THR A 191 11.61 -2.88 -1.32
N MET A 192 10.88 -1.81 -0.96
CA MET A 192 10.94 -0.55 -1.69
C MET A 192 12.36 0.06 -1.75
N THR A 193 13.17 -0.10 -0.71
CA THR A 193 14.54 0.41 -0.70
C THR A 193 15.57 -0.63 -1.12
N ALA A 194 15.46 -1.87 -0.63
CA ALA A 194 16.45 -2.92 -0.88
C ALA A 194 16.37 -3.52 -2.31
N LEU A 195 15.17 -3.52 -2.91
CA LEU A 195 14.94 -4.03 -4.26
C LEU A 195 14.61 -2.90 -5.23
N VAL A 196 13.45 -2.26 -5.06
CA VAL A 196 12.90 -1.30 -6.04
C VAL A 196 13.85 -0.10 -6.24
N GLY A 197 14.40 0.42 -5.14
CA GLY A 197 15.32 1.56 -5.17
C GLY A 197 16.63 1.35 -5.93
N ARG A 198 17.01 0.10 -6.24
CA ARG A 198 18.19 -0.16 -7.09
C ARG A 198 17.94 0.15 -8.57
N TYR A 199 16.68 0.16 -8.99
CA TYR A 199 16.28 0.37 -10.40
C TYR A 199 15.65 1.74 -10.64
N ALA A 200 15.13 2.39 -9.60
CA ALA A 200 14.58 3.73 -9.70
C ALA A 200 15.68 4.77 -10.02
N HIS A 201 15.33 5.78 -10.81
CA HIS A 201 16.26 6.88 -11.17
C HIS A 201 16.50 7.83 -9.99
N VAL A 202 15.50 7.93 -9.12
CA VAL A 202 15.57 8.64 -7.83
C VAL A 202 15.14 7.64 -6.76
N ALA A 203 15.99 7.39 -5.78
CA ALA A 203 15.69 6.48 -4.69
C ALA A 203 15.93 7.18 -3.35
N GLU A 204 14.92 7.15 -2.48
CA GLU A 204 15.00 7.71 -1.14
C GLU A 204 14.80 6.60 -0.10
N ARG A 205 15.72 6.58 0.86
CA ARG A 205 15.75 5.65 1.99
C ARG A 205 15.50 6.43 3.27
N LEU A 206 14.44 6.06 3.99
CA LEU A 206 14.04 6.70 5.25
C LEU A 206 14.11 5.72 6.41
N PRO A 207 14.21 6.19 7.67
CA PRO A 207 14.21 5.31 8.84
C PRO A 207 12.99 4.37 8.90
N ARG A 208 13.13 3.25 9.63
CA ARG A 208 12.02 2.30 9.82
C ARG A 208 10.95 2.78 10.79
N PHE A 209 9.73 2.27 10.56
CA PHE A 209 8.48 2.59 11.25
C PHE A 209 8.02 4.04 11.10
N GLU A 210 8.30 4.65 9.93
CA GLU A 210 8.10 6.09 9.68
C GLU A 210 7.31 6.34 8.37
N ASP A 211 6.09 5.80 8.25
CA ASP A 211 5.24 6.04 7.07
C ASP A 211 4.87 7.53 6.87
N ASP A 212 4.84 8.33 7.93
CA ASP A 212 4.66 9.78 7.82
C ASP A 212 5.83 10.45 7.07
N LEU A 213 7.06 10.06 7.40
CA LEU A 213 8.25 10.57 6.70
C LEU A 213 8.25 10.11 5.24
N VAL A 214 7.78 8.90 4.96
CA VAL A 214 7.62 8.39 3.58
C VAL A 214 6.65 9.28 2.81
N ALA A 215 5.46 9.56 3.37
CA ALA A 215 4.47 10.41 2.72
C ALA A 215 5.03 11.82 2.44
N ASP A 216 5.65 12.45 3.44
CA ASP A 216 6.29 13.76 3.30
C ASP A 216 7.39 13.76 2.22
N ARG A 217 8.18 12.68 2.16
CA ARG A 217 9.28 12.54 1.19
C ARG A 217 8.76 12.36 -0.23
N VAL A 218 7.70 11.59 -0.43
CA VAL A 218 7.02 11.45 -1.73
C VAL A 218 6.53 12.81 -2.23
N ILE A 219 5.83 13.57 -1.38
CA ILE A 219 5.33 14.91 -1.71
C ILE A 219 6.49 15.86 -2.06
N ARG A 220 7.59 15.81 -1.29
CA ARG A 220 8.76 16.63 -1.54
C ARG A 220 9.39 16.32 -2.90
N ILE A 221 9.61 15.04 -3.23
CA ILE A 221 10.20 14.64 -4.53
C ILE A 221 9.27 15.03 -5.68
N ALA A 222 7.97 14.80 -5.54
CA ALA A 222 6.98 15.18 -6.55
C ALA A 222 7.05 16.68 -6.85
N ARG A 223 7.24 17.52 -5.83
CA ARG A 223 7.38 18.98 -6.01
C ARG A 223 8.74 19.41 -6.58
N THR A 224 9.83 18.86 -6.08
CA THR A 224 11.18 19.40 -6.37
C THR A 224 11.87 18.71 -7.53
N GLN A 225 11.62 17.42 -7.73
CA GLN A 225 12.27 16.62 -8.77
C GLN A 225 11.33 16.22 -9.90
N GLN A 226 10.02 16.25 -9.64
CA GLN A 226 8.96 15.97 -10.62
C GLN A 226 9.26 14.73 -11.48
N PRO A 227 9.40 13.53 -10.89
CA PRO A 227 9.52 12.29 -11.66
C PRO A 227 8.21 11.98 -12.39
N ASP A 228 8.29 11.34 -13.55
CA ASP A 228 7.13 10.93 -14.36
C ASP A 228 6.38 9.74 -13.74
N PHE A 229 7.07 8.94 -12.93
CA PHE A 229 6.49 7.85 -12.16
C PHE A 229 6.99 7.89 -10.71
N VAL A 230 6.12 7.69 -9.74
CA VAL A 230 6.50 7.48 -8.33
C VAL A 230 5.88 6.18 -7.83
N ILE A 231 6.66 5.37 -7.14
CA ILE A 231 6.15 4.22 -6.39
C ILE A 231 6.58 4.32 -4.93
N THR A 232 5.69 4.00 -4.01
CA THR A 232 5.99 4.00 -2.57
C THR A 232 5.24 2.88 -1.85
N GLN A 233 5.83 2.42 -0.75
CA GLN A 233 5.30 1.37 0.12
C GLN A 233 5.05 1.96 1.50
N LEU A 234 3.80 1.91 1.95
CA LEU A 234 3.40 2.19 3.33
C LEU A 234 3.35 0.86 4.08
N VAL A 235 4.28 0.68 5.01
CA VAL A 235 4.64 -0.65 5.57
C VAL A 235 3.83 -1.00 6.81
N THR A 236 3.26 0.02 7.47
CA THR A 236 2.66 -0.14 8.80
C THR A 236 1.58 -1.22 8.85
N THR A 237 0.78 -1.37 7.79
CA THR A 237 -0.28 -2.38 7.72
C THR A 237 0.26 -3.80 7.82
N ASP A 238 1.29 -4.15 7.05
CA ASP A 238 1.93 -5.47 7.10
C ASP A 238 2.55 -5.77 8.47
N ASP A 239 3.32 -4.83 9.01
CA ASP A 239 3.97 -4.95 10.33
C ASP A 239 2.92 -5.18 11.46
N VAL A 240 1.81 -4.45 11.40
CA VAL A 240 0.73 -4.51 12.41
C VAL A 240 -0.09 -5.78 12.26
N PHE A 241 -0.44 -6.20 11.05
CA PHE A 241 -1.18 -7.43 10.81
C PHE A 241 -0.37 -8.67 11.23
N HIS A 242 0.94 -8.70 10.95
CA HIS A 242 1.82 -9.75 11.46
C HIS A 242 1.86 -9.87 12.99
N LYS A 243 1.64 -8.74 13.69
CA LYS A 243 1.66 -8.67 15.15
C LYS A 243 0.31 -9.00 15.78
N HIS A 244 -0.78 -8.52 15.19
CA HIS A 244 -2.10 -8.52 15.82
C HIS A 244 -3.12 -9.43 15.13
N MET A 245 -2.82 -9.93 13.92
CA MET A 245 -3.74 -10.52 12.95
C MET A 245 -4.55 -9.45 12.18
N PRO A 246 -4.80 -9.64 10.87
CA PRO A 246 -5.61 -8.71 10.10
C PRO A 246 -7.05 -8.61 10.62
N SER A 247 -7.60 -9.64 11.28
CA SER A 247 -8.95 -9.60 11.84
C SER A 247 -9.07 -8.94 13.22
N SER A 248 -7.98 -8.46 13.82
CA SER A 248 -7.97 -7.95 15.18
C SER A 248 -8.36 -6.46 15.23
N PRO A 249 -9.23 -6.03 16.17
CA PRO A 249 -9.56 -4.60 16.33
C PRO A 249 -8.37 -3.73 16.75
N GLU A 250 -7.28 -4.32 17.25
CA GLU A 250 -6.03 -3.63 17.57
C GLU A 250 -5.35 -3.01 16.33
N VAL A 251 -5.72 -3.43 15.12
CA VAL A 251 -5.19 -2.86 13.87
C VAL A 251 -5.87 -1.55 13.48
N ILE A 252 -7.08 -1.28 13.99
CA ILE A 252 -7.94 -0.15 13.57
C ILE A 252 -7.21 1.21 13.65
N PRO A 253 -6.51 1.56 14.75
CA PRO A 253 -5.82 2.85 14.83
C PRO A 253 -4.75 3.03 13.77
N TYR A 254 -4.17 1.94 13.26
CA TYR A 254 -3.16 1.97 12.20
C TYR A 254 -3.81 2.08 10.83
N LEU A 255 -4.97 1.45 10.62
CA LEU A 255 -5.79 1.64 9.43
C LEU A 255 -6.23 3.09 9.26
N HIS A 256 -6.66 3.75 10.35
CA HIS A 256 -7.00 5.18 10.34
C HIS A 256 -5.82 6.03 9.85
N GLN A 257 -4.62 5.76 10.35
CA GLN A 257 -3.43 6.53 9.96
C GLN A 257 -3.04 6.25 8.51
N THR A 258 -3.13 5.01 8.03
CA THR A 258 -2.89 4.68 6.63
C THR A 258 -3.91 5.37 5.72
N ASP A 259 -5.19 5.41 6.10
CA ASP A 259 -6.26 6.11 5.37
C ASP A 259 -5.97 7.63 5.25
N ASP A 260 -5.56 8.25 6.37
CA ASP A 260 -5.17 9.66 6.40
C ASP A 260 -3.94 9.96 5.55
N ARG A 261 -2.93 9.07 5.53
CA ARG A 261 -1.74 9.20 4.69
C ARG A 261 -2.06 9.09 3.21
N LEU A 262 -2.94 8.15 2.83
CA LEU A 262 -3.40 8.02 1.44
C LEU A 262 -4.11 9.30 0.99
N ARG A 263 -4.99 9.86 1.83
CA ARG A 263 -5.65 11.14 1.54
C ARG A 263 -4.65 12.28 1.37
N LEU A 264 -3.70 12.42 2.31
CA LEU A 264 -2.65 13.43 2.24
C LEU A 264 -1.84 13.34 0.95
N LEU A 265 -1.43 12.13 0.56
CA LEU A 265 -0.68 11.87 -0.66
C LEU A 265 -1.47 12.25 -1.90
N VAL A 266 -2.73 11.78 -2.01
CA VAL A 266 -3.58 12.07 -3.17
C VAL A 266 -3.83 13.57 -3.30
N ASP A 267 -4.23 14.24 -2.21
CA ASP A 267 -4.52 15.68 -2.19
C ASP A 267 -3.30 16.51 -2.62
N ALA A 268 -2.10 16.04 -2.31
CA ALA A 268 -0.85 16.72 -2.66
C ALA A 268 -0.35 16.42 -4.08
N LEU A 269 -0.60 15.22 -4.60
CA LEU A 269 -0.04 14.74 -5.87
C LEU A 269 -0.92 15.11 -7.08
N ILE A 270 -2.25 15.09 -6.95
CA ILE A 270 -3.17 15.45 -8.05
C ILE A 270 -2.87 16.86 -8.61
N PRO A 271 -2.73 17.92 -7.78
CA PRO A 271 -2.42 19.26 -8.28
C PRO A 271 -1.06 19.38 -8.99
N LEU A 272 -0.19 18.37 -8.86
CA LEU A 272 1.12 18.28 -9.51
C LEU A 272 1.08 17.45 -10.81
N GLY A 273 -0.12 17.11 -11.31
CA GLY A 273 -0.33 16.41 -12.57
C GLY A 273 -0.25 14.88 -12.49
N TYR A 274 -0.26 14.31 -11.28
CA TYR A 274 -0.22 12.86 -11.09
C TYR A 274 -1.62 12.25 -11.18
N GLY A 275 -1.79 11.26 -12.07
CA GLY A 275 -2.80 10.21 -11.87
C GLY A 275 -2.35 9.28 -10.75
N ILE A 276 -3.29 8.81 -9.92
CA ILE A 276 -2.99 8.00 -8.74
C ILE A 276 -3.59 6.61 -8.91
N MET A 277 -2.77 5.59 -8.66
CA MET A 277 -3.18 4.21 -8.42
C MET A 277 -2.87 3.85 -6.97
N ILE A 278 -3.81 3.16 -6.32
CA ILE A 278 -3.66 2.64 -4.95
C ILE A 278 -3.97 1.15 -4.97
N LEU A 279 -3.00 0.32 -4.58
CA LEU A 279 -3.14 -1.13 -4.51
C LEU A 279 -2.16 -1.73 -3.51
N ALA A 280 -2.56 -2.78 -2.81
CA ALA A 280 -1.61 -3.61 -2.07
C ALA A 280 -0.88 -4.57 -3.03
N ASP A 281 0.23 -5.12 -2.57
CA ASP A 281 1.03 -6.13 -3.24
C ASP A 281 0.57 -7.55 -2.94
N HIS A 282 0.09 -7.80 -1.72
CA HIS A 282 -0.60 -9.01 -1.30
C HIS A 282 -1.61 -8.70 -0.19
N GLY A 283 -2.32 -9.73 0.27
CA GLY A 283 -3.12 -9.70 1.50
C GLY A 283 -2.45 -10.49 2.64
N GLN A 284 -3.20 -10.74 3.70
CA GLN A 284 -2.79 -11.53 4.85
C GLN A 284 -4.00 -12.24 5.47
N HIS A 285 -3.75 -13.36 6.13
CA HIS A 285 -4.73 -14.13 6.91
C HIS A 285 -4.35 -14.25 8.38
N ASP A 286 -5.35 -14.58 9.21
CA ASP A 286 -5.19 -14.90 10.63
C ASP A 286 -4.59 -16.30 10.82
N THR A 287 -3.65 -16.44 11.75
CA THR A 287 -3.12 -17.75 12.15
C THR A 287 -3.60 -18.15 13.55
N GLU A 288 -3.62 -19.46 13.82
CA GLU A 288 -3.97 -20.01 15.14
C GLU A 288 -3.06 -19.52 16.29
N LYS A 289 -1.91 -18.91 15.97
CA LYS A 289 -0.93 -18.41 16.94
C LYS A 289 -1.18 -16.95 17.36
N GLY A 290 -2.30 -16.34 16.96
CA GLY A 290 -2.60 -14.96 17.30
C GLY A 290 -1.78 -13.95 16.50
N ARG A 291 -1.36 -14.31 15.27
CA ARG A 291 -0.52 -13.50 14.37
C ARG A 291 -1.03 -13.56 12.94
N GLY A 292 -0.77 -12.52 12.15
CA GLY A 292 -1.00 -12.54 10.71
C GLY A 292 0.12 -13.28 9.95
N SER A 293 -0.23 -13.89 8.82
CA SER A 293 0.73 -14.47 7.89
C SER A 293 0.25 -14.33 6.44
N HIS A 294 1.15 -14.58 5.49
CA HIS A 294 0.89 -14.58 4.06
C HIS A 294 1.88 -15.51 3.34
N GLY A 295 1.69 -15.66 2.03
CA GLY A 295 2.56 -16.42 1.14
C GLY A 295 1.87 -17.63 0.50
N THR A 296 0.55 -17.75 0.68
CA THR A 296 -0.25 -18.86 0.17
C THR A 296 -1.10 -18.47 -1.04
N GLU A 297 -1.68 -19.46 -1.71
CA GLU A 297 -2.64 -19.23 -2.81
C GLU A 297 -4.03 -18.80 -2.32
N ALA A 298 -4.26 -18.74 -1.00
CA ALA A 298 -5.56 -18.39 -0.44
C ALA A 298 -5.99 -16.99 -0.92
N ASP A 299 -7.29 -16.80 -1.12
CA ASP A 299 -7.81 -15.49 -1.56
C ASP A 299 -7.52 -14.38 -0.53
N GLU A 300 -7.39 -14.71 0.75
CA GLU A 300 -7.01 -13.76 1.81
C GLU A 300 -5.59 -13.20 1.63
N ASP A 301 -4.69 -14.00 1.05
CA ASP A 301 -3.31 -13.62 0.75
C ASP A 301 -3.15 -13.05 -0.66
N SER A 302 -3.98 -13.50 -1.60
CA SER A 302 -3.75 -13.25 -3.03
C SER A 302 -4.66 -12.19 -3.62
N LEU A 303 -5.84 -11.90 -3.06
CA LEU A 303 -6.75 -10.90 -3.60
C LEU A 303 -6.54 -9.54 -2.94
N VAL A 304 -6.27 -8.51 -3.75
CA VAL A 304 -6.05 -7.14 -3.28
C VAL A 304 -6.92 -6.14 -4.06
N PRO A 305 -7.42 -5.07 -3.40
CA PRO A 305 -8.11 -4.00 -4.11
C PRO A 305 -7.13 -3.16 -4.92
N CYS A 306 -7.54 -2.73 -6.11
CA CYS A 306 -6.86 -1.68 -6.86
C CYS A 306 -7.87 -0.61 -7.24
N THR A 307 -7.63 0.61 -6.77
CA THR A 307 -8.44 1.80 -7.04
C THR A 307 -7.58 2.92 -7.63
N TRP A 308 -8.22 3.93 -8.20
CA TRP A 308 -7.54 5.03 -8.88
C TRP A 308 -8.34 6.33 -8.83
N THR A 309 -7.63 7.45 -8.98
CA THR A 309 -8.19 8.80 -9.04
C THR A 309 -7.22 9.76 -9.73
N ARG A 310 -7.70 10.95 -10.12
CA ARG A 310 -6.92 12.01 -10.77
C ARG A 310 -7.57 13.38 -10.61
#